data_AF-A0A6H1TZS8-F1
#
_entry.id   AF-A0A6H1TZS8-F1
#
_cell.length_a   1.000
_cell.length_b   1.000
_cell.length_c   1.000
_cell.angle_alpha   90.00
_cell.angle_beta   90.00
_cell.angle_gamma   90.00
#
_symmetry.space_group_name_H-M   'P 1'
#
loop_
_entity.id
_entity.type
_entity.pdbx_description
1 polymer ?
#
loop_
_entity_poly.entity_id
_entity_poly.type
_entity_poly.pdbx_seq_one_letter_code
_entity_poly.pdbx_strand_id
1 'polypeptide(L)'
;MSESLEATGALLRAFSQLRDRSSQQRRDRLDALFAEFEALPEGDRRHGRGELNLFSLFNLAKSEASHRQFLAWLLDPSGSHAQGSLFAKTLMACCDFELPPTAIERGYCVVKEGSTYEFTPGMTLYQSGQFLIVIEANLFGREDARLLERQFLEMRRFGFAQKIPNSRQFALFLTPQTRGDRSNDPGNWYFLSYGDLARAFSGILSEIDRVKVKLLLIDWIEIVSQF
;
A
#
# COMPACT_ATOMS: atom_id res chain seq x y z
N MET A 1 34.24 38.48 15.38
CA MET A 1 32.99 37.69 15.32
C MET A 1 32.70 37.07 13.95
N SER A 2 33.18 37.62 12.81
CA SER A 2 32.89 37.05 11.48
C SER A 2 33.70 35.78 11.15
N GLU A 3 34.97 35.67 11.56
CA GLU A 3 35.82 34.50 11.24
C GLU A 3 35.30 33.18 11.86
N SER A 4 34.73 33.24 13.07
CA SER A 4 34.16 32.07 13.76
C SER A 4 32.88 31.54 13.07
N LEU A 5 32.07 32.45 12.51
CA LEU A 5 30.87 32.11 11.73
C LEU A 5 31.23 31.50 10.37
N GLU A 6 32.28 31.99 9.70
CA GLU A 6 32.77 31.40 8.45
C GLU A 6 33.38 30.02 8.65
N ALA A 7 34.18 29.83 9.70
CA ALA A 7 34.77 28.53 10.04
C ALA A 7 33.68 27.48 10.35
N THR A 8 32.63 27.87 11.07
CA THR A 8 31.49 27.00 11.37
C THR A 8 30.69 26.66 10.12
N GLY A 9 30.47 27.63 9.22
CA GLY A 9 29.80 27.39 7.94
C GLY A 9 30.59 26.47 6.99
N ALA A 10 31.92 26.56 6.99
CA ALA A 10 32.78 25.67 6.23
C ALA A 10 32.73 24.22 6.74
N LEU A 11 32.72 24.02 8.06
CA LEU A 11 32.63 22.69 8.69
C LEU A 11 31.29 22.00 8.35
N LEU A 12 30.17 22.72 8.43
CA LEU A 12 28.84 22.18 8.11
C LEU A 12 28.69 21.79 6.64
N ARG A 13 29.31 22.54 5.72
CA ARG A 13 29.36 22.18 4.30
C ARG A 13 30.22 20.94 4.06
N ALA A 14 31.39 20.84 4.68
CA ALA A 14 32.25 19.67 4.57
C ALA A 14 31.57 18.42 5.13
N PHE A 15 30.88 18.55 6.27
CA PHE A 15 30.10 17.46 6.88
C PHE A 15 28.93 17.03 5.99
N SER A 16 28.20 17.98 5.40
CA SER A 16 27.12 17.70 4.44
C SER A 16 27.64 16.98 3.20
N GLN A 17 28.76 17.46 2.61
CA GLN A 17 29.39 16.82 1.45
C GLN A 17 29.90 15.40 1.76
N LEU A 18 30.47 15.17 2.94
CA LEU A 18 30.89 13.83 3.39
C LEU A 18 29.69 12.90 3.59
N ARG A 19 28.62 13.39 4.20
CA ARG A 19 27.36 12.65 4.37
C ARG A 19 26.74 12.30 3.02
N ASP A 20 26.74 13.24 2.08
CA ASP A 20 26.15 13.06 0.76
C ASP A 20 26.98 12.09 -0.09
N ARG A 21 28.32 12.19 -0.07
CA ARG A 21 29.21 11.21 -0.72
C ARG A 21 29.07 9.80 -0.13
N SER A 22 29.02 9.68 1.20
CA SER A 22 28.79 8.39 1.86
C SER A 22 27.41 7.82 1.54
N SER A 23 26.41 8.69 1.42
CA SER A 23 25.05 8.29 1.03
C SER A 23 24.99 7.87 -0.44
N GLN A 24 25.72 8.54 -1.34
CA GLN A 24 25.80 8.17 -2.75
C GLN A 24 26.54 6.85 -2.92
N GLN A 25 27.73 6.67 -2.33
CA GLN A 25 28.45 5.38 -2.37
C GLN A 25 27.62 4.22 -1.80
N ARG A 26 26.83 4.48 -0.76
CA ARG A 26 25.92 3.47 -0.20
C ARG A 26 24.78 3.14 -1.16
N ARG A 27 24.24 4.14 -1.87
CA ARG A 27 23.23 3.93 -2.93
C ARG A 27 23.84 3.12 -4.08
N ASP A 28 24.99 3.52 -4.60
CA ASP A 28 25.64 2.84 -5.72
C ASP A 28 25.96 1.37 -5.40
N ARG A 29 26.40 1.08 -4.16
CA ARG A 29 26.61 -0.31 -3.70
C ARG A 29 25.32 -1.11 -3.58
N LEU A 30 24.26 -0.48 -3.10
CA LEU A 30 22.94 -1.10 -3.03
C LEU A 30 22.43 -1.36 -4.45
N ASP A 31 22.52 -0.38 -5.36
CA ASP A 31 22.12 -0.51 -6.76
C ASP A 31 22.88 -1.63 -7.49
N ALA A 32 24.18 -1.82 -7.20
CA ALA A 32 24.96 -2.93 -7.71
C ALA A 32 24.49 -4.30 -7.16
N LEU A 33 24.32 -4.41 -5.84
CA LEU A 33 23.72 -5.60 -5.21
C LEU A 33 22.33 -5.90 -5.78
N PHE A 34 21.58 -4.87 -6.13
CA PHE A 34 20.25 -5.01 -6.70
C PHE A 34 20.27 -5.45 -8.16
N ALA A 35 21.21 -4.96 -8.97
CA ALA A 35 21.42 -5.48 -10.31
C ALA A 35 21.81 -6.97 -10.28
N GLU A 36 22.61 -7.38 -9.29
CA GLU A 36 22.94 -8.79 -9.05
C GLU A 36 21.69 -9.59 -8.63
N PHE A 37 20.88 -9.07 -7.72
CA PHE A 37 19.63 -9.71 -7.30
C PHE A 37 18.60 -9.82 -8.44
N GLU A 38 18.42 -8.76 -9.24
CA GLU A 38 17.56 -8.75 -10.43
C GLU A 38 18.10 -9.63 -11.56
N ALA A 39 19.37 -10.06 -11.53
CA ALA A 39 19.92 -11.02 -12.46
C ALA A 39 19.68 -12.48 -12.04
N LEU A 40 19.27 -12.74 -10.78
CA LEU A 40 18.98 -14.09 -10.30
C LEU A 40 17.75 -14.68 -11.03
N PRO A 41 17.70 -15.99 -11.30
CA PRO A 41 16.50 -16.65 -11.83
C PRO A 41 15.26 -16.41 -10.95
N GLU A 42 14.05 -16.30 -11.52
CA GLU A 42 12.81 -16.08 -10.76
C GLU A 42 12.57 -17.13 -9.67
N GLY A 43 13.00 -18.37 -9.90
CA GLY A 43 12.93 -19.44 -8.92
C GLY A 43 13.73 -19.15 -7.66
N ASP A 44 14.91 -18.54 -7.80
CA ASP A 44 15.80 -18.18 -6.70
C ASP A 44 15.32 -16.91 -5.98
N ARG A 45 14.77 -15.93 -6.72
CA ARG A 45 14.09 -14.76 -6.12
C ARG A 45 12.90 -15.13 -5.25
N ARG A 46 12.23 -16.25 -5.57
CA ARG A 46 11.08 -16.79 -4.82
C ARG A 46 11.47 -17.72 -3.67
N HIS A 47 12.73 -18.16 -3.61
CA HIS A 47 13.22 -19.17 -2.66
C HIS A 47 14.29 -18.62 -1.69
N GLY A 48 14.13 -17.37 -1.23
CA GLY A 48 14.88 -16.84 -0.07
C GLY A 48 14.56 -17.58 1.24
N ARG A 49 14.74 -18.91 1.27
CA ARG A 49 14.66 -19.77 2.45
C ARG A 49 15.82 -19.38 3.37
N GLY A 50 15.58 -18.38 4.22
CA GLY A 50 16.51 -17.89 5.23
C GLY A 50 16.94 -16.43 5.10
N GLU A 51 16.36 -15.67 4.17
CA GLU A 51 16.75 -14.27 3.92
C GLU A 51 15.96 -13.27 4.80
N LEU A 52 16.59 -12.15 5.12
CA LEU A 52 16.12 -11.13 6.05
C LEU A 52 14.79 -10.50 5.59
N ASN A 53 13.65 -10.97 6.08
CA ASN A 53 12.35 -10.34 5.85
C ASN A 53 12.07 -9.25 6.90
N LEU A 54 11.83 -8.01 6.47
CA LEU A 54 11.66 -6.86 7.39
C LEU A 54 10.38 -6.97 8.24
N PHE A 55 9.31 -7.57 7.71
CA PHE A 55 8.08 -7.78 8.49
C PHE A 55 8.29 -8.83 9.59
N SER A 56 9.04 -9.90 9.31
CA SER A 56 9.43 -10.87 10.34
C SER A 56 10.38 -10.27 11.36
N LEU A 57 11.42 -9.55 10.89
CA LEU A 57 12.45 -8.95 11.74
C LEU A 57 11.88 -7.96 12.76
N PHE A 58 10.94 -7.12 12.33
CA PHE A 58 10.29 -6.14 13.19
C PHE A 58 8.98 -6.65 13.81
N ASN A 59 8.70 -7.96 13.73
CA ASN A 59 7.49 -8.60 14.26
C ASN A 59 6.17 -7.95 13.80
N LEU A 60 6.15 -7.48 12.55
CA LEU A 60 5.01 -6.81 11.91
C LEU A 60 4.07 -7.81 11.22
N ALA A 61 4.52 -9.04 10.97
CA ALA A 61 3.79 -10.04 10.20
C ALA A 61 2.39 -10.40 10.77
N LYS A 62 2.16 -10.19 12.07
CA LYS A 62 0.87 -10.46 12.74
C LYS A 62 0.10 -9.20 13.11
N SER A 63 0.56 -8.03 12.65
CA SER A 63 0.01 -6.73 13.06
C SER A 63 -0.95 -6.18 12.00
N GLU A 64 -2.26 -6.32 12.19
CA GLU A 64 -3.29 -5.76 11.29
C GLU A 64 -3.09 -4.25 11.03
N ALA A 65 -2.68 -3.50 12.06
CA ALA A 65 -2.36 -2.08 11.92
C ALA A 65 -1.18 -1.84 10.97
N SER A 66 -0.13 -2.66 11.05
CA SER A 66 1.05 -2.53 10.19
C SER A 66 0.73 -2.90 8.73
N HIS A 67 -0.05 -3.97 8.50
CA HIS A 67 -0.48 -4.33 7.16
C HIS A 67 -1.40 -3.25 6.54
N ARG A 68 -2.34 -2.70 7.32
CA ARG A 68 -3.17 -1.57 6.89
C ARG A 68 -2.36 -0.32 6.58
N GLN A 69 -1.39 0.01 7.43
CA GLN A 69 -0.53 1.16 7.19
C GLN A 69 0.34 1.00 5.95
N PHE A 70 0.87 -0.21 5.71
CA PHE A 70 1.65 -0.54 4.53
C PHE A 70 0.81 -0.44 3.25
N LEU A 71 -0.39 -1.03 3.25
CA LEU A 71 -1.31 -0.92 2.12
C LEU A 71 -1.74 0.53 1.87
N ALA A 72 -2.07 1.29 2.91
CA ALA A 72 -2.40 2.70 2.77
C ALA A 72 -1.22 3.52 2.23
N TRP A 73 0.02 3.16 2.57
CA TRP A 73 1.21 3.77 1.98
C TRP A 73 1.36 3.44 0.50
N LEU A 74 1.17 2.18 0.09
CA LEU A 74 1.22 1.78 -1.33
C LEU A 74 0.11 2.41 -2.16
N LEU A 75 -1.10 2.51 -1.61
CA LEU A 75 -2.26 3.00 -2.33
C LEU A 75 -2.29 4.53 -2.44
N ASP A 76 -1.43 5.26 -1.75
CA ASP A 76 -1.37 6.73 -1.81
C ASP A 76 -0.63 7.19 -3.07
N PRO A 77 -1.30 7.84 -4.04
CA PRO A 77 -0.65 8.23 -5.29
C PRO A 77 0.43 9.31 -5.09
N SER A 78 0.37 10.03 -3.96
CA SER A 78 1.37 11.02 -3.53
C SER A 78 2.34 10.47 -2.49
N GLY A 79 2.29 9.15 -2.22
CA GLY A 79 3.11 8.48 -1.23
C GLY A 79 4.61 8.54 -1.57
N SER A 80 5.45 8.38 -0.54
CA SER A 80 6.91 8.45 -0.68
C SER A 80 7.52 7.33 -1.54
N HIS A 81 6.74 6.31 -1.92
CA HIS A 81 7.13 5.30 -2.90
C HIS A 81 7.23 5.86 -4.34
N ALA A 82 6.58 7.00 -4.62
CA ALA A 82 6.63 7.68 -5.92
C ALA A 82 6.31 6.77 -7.13
N GLN A 83 5.32 5.89 -6.98
CA GLN A 83 4.82 5.00 -8.06
C GLN A 83 3.47 5.47 -8.61
N GLY A 84 3.06 6.69 -8.30
CA GLY A 84 1.74 7.21 -8.64
C GLY A 84 0.63 6.24 -8.21
N SER A 85 -0.36 6.07 -9.08
CA SER A 85 -1.52 5.21 -8.82
C SER A 85 -1.34 3.74 -9.20
N LEU A 86 -0.11 3.26 -9.43
CA LEU A 86 0.17 1.89 -9.91
C LEU A 86 -0.52 0.82 -9.04
N PHE A 87 -0.35 0.91 -7.71
CA PHE A 87 -0.92 -0.06 -6.77
C PHE A 87 -2.45 -0.01 -6.71
N ALA A 88 -3.04 1.19 -6.73
CA ALA A 88 -4.50 1.34 -6.71
C ALA A 88 -5.12 0.85 -8.02
N LYS A 89 -4.52 1.13 -9.18
CA LYS A 89 -4.97 0.57 -10.47
C LYS A 89 -4.97 -0.96 -10.44
N THR A 90 -3.92 -1.55 -9.88
CA THR A 90 -3.78 -3.01 -9.74
C THR A 90 -4.85 -3.60 -8.81
N LEU A 91 -5.11 -2.97 -7.66
CA LEU A 91 -6.16 -3.39 -6.73
C LEU A 91 -7.56 -3.31 -7.36
N MET A 92 -7.85 -2.22 -8.07
CA MET A 92 -9.16 -2.03 -8.73
C MET A 92 -9.39 -3.06 -9.84
N ALA A 93 -8.34 -3.41 -10.59
CA ALA A 93 -8.39 -4.46 -11.61
C ALA A 93 -8.67 -5.85 -11.00
N CYS A 94 -8.20 -6.13 -9.78
CA CYS A 94 -8.51 -7.39 -9.09
C CYS A 94 -9.98 -7.52 -8.68
N CYS A 95 -10.68 -6.39 -8.51
CA CYS A 95 -12.04 -6.37 -8.00
C CYS A 95 -13.09 -6.11 -9.10
N ASP A 96 -12.67 -5.99 -10.36
CA ASP A 96 -13.51 -5.60 -11.50
C ASP A 96 -14.34 -4.33 -11.22
N PHE A 97 -13.74 -3.34 -10.56
CA PHE A 97 -14.42 -2.07 -10.32
C PHE A 97 -14.59 -1.30 -11.62
N GLU A 98 -15.84 -1.10 -12.04
CA GLU A 98 -16.18 -0.26 -13.19
C GLU A 98 -15.98 1.23 -12.88
N LEU A 99 -14.75 1.69 -13.01
CA LEU A 99 -14.37 3.09 -12.84
C LEU A 99 -13.88 3.70 -14.17
N PRO A 100 -14.24 4.96 -14.46
CA PRO A 100 -13.63 5.66 -15.60
C PRO A 100 -12.10 5.71 -15.41
N PRO A 101 -11.28 5.43 -16.44
CA PRO A 101 -9.82 5.51 -16.32
C PRO A 101 -9.33 6.86 -15.79
N THR A 102 -10.02 7.94 -16.18
CA THR A 102 -9.75 9.32 -15.74
C THR A 102 -10.02 9.58 -14.26
N ALA A 103 -10.79 8.71 -13.59
CA ALA A 103 -11.10 8.85 -12.17
C ALA A 103 -9.87 8.61 -11.29
N ILE A 104 -8.89 7.84 -11.74
CA ILE A 104 -7.67 7.60 -10.95
C ILE A 104 -6.60 8.65 -11.30
N GLU A 105 -6.52 9.03 -12.58
CA GLU A 105 -5.49 9.93 -13.13
C GLU A 105 -5.58 11.36 -12.60
N ARG A 106 -6.77 11.80 -12.18
CA ARG A 106 -6.99 13.13 -11.59
C ARG A 106 -6.45 13.27 -10.16
N GLY A 107 -5.93 12.18 -9.58
CA GLY A 107 -5.52 12.10 -8.19
C GLY A 107 -6.70 11.85 -7.25
N TYR A 108 -6.41 11.18 -6.14
CA TYR A 108 -7.37 10.81 -5.11
C TYR A 108 -6.72 10.85 -3.73
N CYS A 109 -7.56 10.86 -2.69
CA CYS A 109 -7.12 10.87 -1.32
C CYS A 109 -7.13 9.45 -0.74
N VAL A 110 -6.18 9.17 0.16
CA VAL A 110 -6.17 7.97 1.00
C VAL A 110 -6.33 8.40 2.46
N VAL A 111 -7.43 7.97 3.08
CA VAL A 111 -7.75 8.24 4.48
C VAL A 111 -7.54 6.95 5.27
N LYS A 112 -6.82 7.06 6.39
CA LYS A 112 -6.48 5.94 7.27
C LYS A 112 -7.41 5.94 8.48
N GLU A 113 -7.63 4.76 9.08
CA GLU A 113 -8.31 4.67 10.37
C GLU A 113 -7.70 5.66 11.39
N GLY A 114 -8.56 6.40 12.09
CA GLY A 114 -8.16 7.36 13.13
C GLY A 114 -7.67 8.73 12.63
N SER A 115 -7.72 9.01 11.32
CA SER A 115 -7.33 10.32 10.78
C SER A 115 -8.44 11.39 10.79
N THR A 116 -9.69 10.99 11.06
CA THR A 116 -10.83 11.89 11.24
C THR A 116 -11.62 11.54 12.50
N TYR A 117 -12.35 12.52 13.05
CA TYR A 117 -13.33 12.28 14.13
C TYR A 117 -14.54 11.46 13.65
N GLU A 118 -14.71 11.35 12.33
CA GLU A 118 -15.71 10.49 11.69
C GLU A 118 -15.14 9.08 11.47
N PHE A 119 -15.98 8.09 11.72
CA PHE A 119 -15.68 6.67 11.60
C PHE A 119 -15.16 6.34 10.19
N THR A 120 -13.88 6.00 10.11
CA THR A 120 -13.27 5.52 8.86
C THR A 120 -13.10 4.02 8.99
N PRO A 121 -13.56 3.23 8.00
CA PRO A 121 -13.11 1.86 7.79
C PRO A 121 -11.58 1.77 7.80
N GLY A 122 -11.01 0.55 7.87
CA GLY A 122 -9.55 0.36 7.94
C GLY A 122 -8.75 1.27 7.00
N MET A 123 -9.21 1.45 5.75
CA MET A 123 -8.71 2.45 4.79
C MET A 123 -9.84 2.94 3.86
N THR A 124 -9.75 4.19 3.39
CA THR A 124 -10.68 4.75 2.41
C THR A 124 -9.92 5.45 1.29
N LEU A 125 -10.22 5.10 0.03
CA LEU A 125 -9.74 5.79 -1.16
C LEU A 125 -10.92 6.56 -1.76
N TYR A 126 -10.76 7.85 -2.04
CA TYR A 126 -11.84 8.59 -2.68
C TYR A 126 -11.36 9.78 -3.50
N GLN A 127 -12.16 10.11 -4.51
CA GLN A 127 -12.13 11.40 -5.19
C GLN A 127 -13.56 11.91 -5.31
N SER A 128 -13.81 13.11 -4.78
CA SER A 128 -15.13 13.74 -4.77
C SER A 128 -15.75 13.78 -6.18
N GLY A 129 -17.03 13.41 -6.27
CA GLY A 129 -17.77 13.30 -7.53
C GLY A 129 -17.35 12.14 -8.45
N GLN A 130 -16.28 11.40 -8.13
CA GLN A 130 -15.77 10.32 -8.98
C GLN A 130 -16.00 8.95 -8.36
N PHE A 131 -15.32 8.62 -7.26
CA PHE A 131 -15.38 7.29 -6.67
C PHE A 131 -15.07 7.27 -5.18
N LEU A 132 -15.55 6.22 -4.52
CA LEU A 132 -15.26 5.87 -3.14
C LEU A 132 -14.99 4.38 -3.06
N ILE A 133 -13.86 3.99 -2.48
CA ILE A 133 -13.55 2.61 -2.15
C ILE A 133 -13.22 2.58 -0.65
N VAL A 134 -14.03 1.85 0.10
CA VAL A 134 -13.79 1.54 1.50
C VAL A 134 -13.16 0.16 1.56
N ILE A 135 -12.04 0.04 2.28
CA ILE A 135 -11.31 -1.21 2.43
C ILE A 135 -11.26 -1.55 3.92
N GLU A 136 -11.90 -2.65 4.28
CA GLU A 136 -11.73 -3.27 5.59
C GLU A 136 -10.80 -4.46 5.44
N ALA A 137 -9.63 -4.37 6.09
CA ALA A 137 -8.54 -5.33 5.95
C ALA A 137 -8.38 -6.11 7.24
N ASN A 138 -8.62 -7.42 7.16
CA ASN A 138 -8.69 -8.31 8.29
C ASN A 138 -7.71 -9.47 8.08
N LEU A 139 -6.73 -9.61 8.97
CA LEU A 139 -5.72 -10.67 8.86
C LEU A 139 -6.18 -11.99 9.49
N PHE A 140 -7.26 -11.97 10.28
CA PHE A 140 -7.71 -13.14 11.04
C PHE A 140 -9.08 -13.66 10.59
N GLY A 141 -9.63 -13.14 9.49
CA GLY A 141 -10.90 -13.56 8.91
C GLY A 141 -12.12 -13.35 9.83
N ARG A 142 -12.01 -12.44 10.82
CA ARG A 142 -13.08 -12.20 11.80
C ARG A 142 -14.16 -11.29 11.22
N GLU A 143 -15.24 -11.86 10.72
CA GLU A 143 -16.40 -11.07 10.26
C GLU A 143 -17.31 -10.72 11.44
N ASP A 144 -17.49 -9.41 11.69
CA ASP A 144 -18.58 -8.90 12.52
C ASP A 144 -19.61 -8.24 11.62
N ALA A 145 -20.72 -8.94 11.37
CA ALA A 145 -21.79 -8.49 10.48
C ALA A 145 -22.36 -7.12 10.89
N ARG A 146 -22.46 -6.83 12.19
CA ARG A 146 -22.98 -5.53 12.67
C ARG A 146 -21.98 -4.41 12.38
N LEU A 147 -20.69 -4.70 12.52
CA LEU A 147 -19.64 -3.76 12.15
C LEU A 147 -19.66 -3.47 10.64
N LEU A 148 -19.75 -4.51 9.81
CA LEU A 148 -19.78 -4.38 8.35
C LEU A 148 -21.02 -3.61 7.87
N GLU A 149 -22.20 -3.87 8.43
CA GLU A 149 -23.42 -3.11 8.13
C GLU A 149 -23.25 -1.63 8.47
N ARG A 150 -22.71 -1.32 9.66
CA ARG A 150 -22.43 0.06 10.08
C ARG A 150 -21.41 0.74 9.15
N GLN A 151 -20.33 0.06 8.78
CA GLN A 151 -19.32 0.56 7.83
C GLN A 151 -19.92 0.86 6.47
N PHE A 152 -20.80 0.00 5.98
CA PHE A 152 -21.46 0.22 4.69
C PHE A 152 -22.38 1.45 4.74
N LEU A 153 -23.16 1.64 5.79
CA LEU A 153 -24.02 2.82 5.96
C LEU A 153 -23.21 4.11 6.05
N GLU A 154 -22.10 4.11 6.78
CA GLU A 154 -21.20 5.27 6.88
C GLU A 154 -20.50 5.56 5.55
N MET A 155 -20.08 4.53 4.80
CA MET A 155 -19.61 4.67 3.42
C MET A 155 -20.66 5.37 2.54
N ARG A 156 -21.94 4.97 2.62
CA ARG A 156 -23.02 5.60 1.85
C ARG A 156 -23.20 7.08 2.21
N ARG A 157 -23.15 7.41 3.51
CA ARG A 157 -23.25 8.81 4.00
C ARG A 157 -22.08 9.65 3.49
N PHE A 158 -20.86 9.14 3.62
CA PHE A 158 -19.66 9.82 3.14
C PHE A 158 -19.70 10.01 1.61
N GLY A 159 -20.06 8.97 0.86
CA GLY A 159 -20.21 9.04 -0.59
C GLY A 159 -21.23 10.10 -1.03
N PHE A 160 -22.37 10.20 -0.33
CA PHE A 160 -23.35 11.25 -0.56
C PHE A 160 -22.77 12.65 -0.32
N ALA A 161 -22.09 12.86 0.82
CA ALA A 161 -21.45 14.13 1.15
C ALA A 161 -20.38 14.54 0.12
N GLN A 162 -19.66 13.57 -0.44
CA GLN A 162 -18.65 13.77 -1.49
C GLN A 162 -19.24 13.83 -2.91
N LYS A 163 -20.58 13.81 -3.06
CA LYS A 163 -21.30 13.83 -4.35
C LYS A 163 -20.95 12.65 -5.27
N ILE A 164 -20.61 11.50 -4.70
CA ILE A 164 -20.21 10.30 -5.43
C ILE A 164 -21.45 9.42 -5.66
N PRO A 165 -21.76 9.01 -6.91
CA PRO A 165 -22.90 8.12 -7.19
C PRO A 165 -22.77 6.76 -6.50
N ASN A 166 -23.90 6.17 -6.08
CA ASN A 166 -23.90 4.87 -5.40
C ASN A 166 -23.25 3.74 -6.22
N SER A 167 -23.31 3.81 -7.55
CA SER A 167 -22.68 2.87 -8.48
C SER A 167 -21.16 2.96 -8.52
N ARG A 168 -20.57 4.00 -7.92
CA ARG A 168 -19.11 4.22 -7.83
C ARG A 168 -18.62 4.23 -6.38
N GLN A 169 -19.41 3.65 -5.48
CA GLN A 169 -19.05 3.45 -4.09
C GLN A 169 -18.92 1.94 -3.85
N PHE A 170 -17.71 1.50 -3.55
CA PHE A 170 -17.34 0.10 -3.41
C PHE A 170 -16.90 -0.18 -1.98
N ALA A 171 -17.44 -1.22 -1.37
CA ALA A 171 -16.95 -1.76 -0.11
C ALA A 171 -16.13 -3.01 -0.40
N LEU A 172 -14.88 -3.07 0.05
CA LEU A 172 -13.95 -4.15 -0.17
C LEU A 172 -13.53 -4.75 1.17
N PHE A 173 -13.70 -6.07 1.30
CA PHE A 173 -13.24 -6.85 2.44
C PHE A 173 -12.01 -7.64 2.03
N LEU A 174 -10.85 -7.26 2.55
CA LEU A 174 -9.57 -7.93 2.32
C LEU A 174 -9.35 -8.97 3.42
N THR A 175 -9.30 -10.24 3.04
CA THR A 175 -9.36 -11.41 3.94
C THR A 175 -8.21 -12.39 3.68
N PRO A 176 -7.80 -13.25 4.62
CA PRO A 176 -6.72 -14.22 4.41
C PRO A 176 -7.06 -15.23 3.31
N GLN A 177 -8.30 -15.72 3.28
CA GLN A 177 -8.73 -16.81 2.42
C GLN A 177 -9.62 -16.30 1.29
N THR A 178 -9.46 -16.88 0.10
CA THR A 178 -10.40 -16.66 -1.00
C THR A 178 -11.75 -17.24 -0.62
N ARG A 179 -12.75 -16.40 -0.37
CA ARG A 179 -14.14 -16.86 -0.31
C ARG A 179 -14.59 -17.11 -1.75
N GLY A 180 -15.03 -18.35 -2.01
CA GLY A 180 -15.72 -18.69 -3.25
C GLY A 180 -16.91 -17.74 -3.48
N ASP A 181 -17.14 -17.43 -4.76
CA ASP A 181 -18.16 -16.58 -5.35
C ASP A 181 -19.07 -15.83 -4.37
N ARG A 182 -18.85 -14.50 -4.29
CA ARG A 182 -19.80 -13.46 -3.88
C ARG A 182 -20.78 -13.93 -2.79
N SER A 183 -20.47 -13.69 -1.51
CA SER A 183 -21.44 -14.00 -0.46
C SER A 183 -22.77 -13.31 -0.77
N ASN A 184 -23.86 -14.06 -0.60
CA ASN A 184 -25.26 -13.61 -0.74
C ASN A 184 -25.67 -12.61 0.38
N ASP A 185 -24.76 -11.72 0.79
CA ASP A 185 -24.94 -10.82 1.92
C ASP A 185 -25.56 -9.48 1.48
N PRO A 186 -26.55 -8.90 2.20
CA PRO A 186 -27.45 -7.85 1.71
C PRO A 186 -26.83 -6.48 1.38
N GLY A 187 -25.50 -6.33 1.46
CA GLY A 187 -24.79 -5.06 1.37
C GLY A 187 -23.53 -5.11 0.50
N ASN A 188 -23.57 -5.67 -0.71
CA ASN A 188 -22.56 -5.58 -1.80
C ASN A 188 -21.10 -5.30 -1.36
N TRP A 189 -20.53 -6.14 -0.49
CA TRP A 189 -19.09 -6.17 -0.25
C TRP A 189 -18.40 -7.01 -1.31
N TYR A 190 -17.33 -6.47 -1.89
CA TYR A 190 -16.38 -7.23 -2.68
C TYR A 190 -15.43 -7.94 -1.74
N PHE A 191 -15.04 -9.16 -2.07
CA PHE A 191 -14.08 -9.94 -1.29
C PHE A 191 -12.83 -10.13 -2.14
N LEU A 192 -11.68 -9.82 -1.55
CA LEU A 192 -10.37 -10.07 -2.15
C LEU A 192 -9.51 -10.79 -1.11
N SER A 193 -8.82 -11.84 -1.52
CA SER A 193 -7.86 -12.49 -0.62
C SER A 193 -6.53 -11.75 -0.62
N TYR A 194 -5.80 -11.80 0.49
CA TYR A 194 -4.41 -11.33 0.52
C TYR A 194 -3.55 -12.07 -0.50
N GLY A 195 -3.79 -13.36 -0.74
CA GLY A 195 -3.08 -14.15 -1.75
C GLY A 195 -3.31 -13.66 -3.18
N ASP A 196 -4.54 -13.28 -3.54
CA ASP A 196 -4.85 -12.75 -4.87
C ASP A 196 -4.27 -11.35 -5.06
N LEU A 197 -4.36 -10.49 -4.03
CA LEU A 197 -3.73 -9.18 -4.05
C LEU A 197 -2.20 -9.28 -4.16
N ALA A 198 -1.59 -10.22 -3.44
CA ALA A 198 -0.16 -10.48 -3.50
C ALA A 198 0.28 -10.98 -4.88
N ARG A 199 -0.52 -11.87 -5.51
CA ARG A 199 -0.26 -12.34 -6.89
C ARG A 199 -0.34 -11.18 -7.89
N ALA A 200 -1.33 -10.30 -7.76
CA ALA A 200 -1.46 -9.14 -8.61
C ALA A 200 -0.31 -8.15 -8.43
N PHE A 201 0.07 -7.87 -7.17
CA PHE A 201 1.23 -7.02 -6.86
C PHE A 201 2.56 -7.63 -7.31
N SER A 202 2.70 -8.96 -7.26
CA SER A 202 3.86 -9.64 -7.84
C SER A 202 3.95 -9.43 -9.35
N GLY A 203 2.82 -9.33 -10.05
CA GLY A 203 2.77 -9.13 -11.51
C GLY A 203 3.30 -7.77 -11.96
N ILE A 204 3.26 -6.75 -11.09
CA ILE A 204 3.72 -5.38 -11.39
C ILE A 204 5.13 -5.09 -10.86
N LEU A 205 5.85 -6.08 -10.32
CA LEU A 205 7.19 -5.85 -9.73
C LEU A 205 8.18 -5.26 -10.74
N SER A 206 8.06 -5.60 -12.02
CA SER A 206 8.89 -5.06 -13.11
C SER A 206 8.57 -3.60 -13.45
N GLU A 207 7.38 -3.12 -13.10
CA GLU A 207 6.94 -1.73 -13.36
C GLU A 207 7.34 -0.76 -12.24
N ILE A 208 7.85 -1.28 -11.11
CA ILE A 208 8.25 -0.45 -9.98
C ILE A 208 9.64 0.12 -10.22
N ASP A 209 9.80 1.43 -10.25
CA ASP A 209 11.11 2.04 -10.51
C ASP A 209 12.03 2.01 -9.27
N ARG A 210 11.44 2.03 -8.06
CA ARG A 210 12.21 2.20 -6.82
C ARG A 210 12.51 0.88 -6.15
N VAL A 211 13.78 0.52 -6.09
CA VAL A 211 14.22 -0.76 -5.53
C VAL A 211 13.78 -0.97 -4.07
N LYS A 212 13.86 0.06 -3.22
CA LYS A 212 13.37 -0.04 -1.84
C LYS A 212 11.90 -0.40 -1.74
N VAL A 213 11.08 0.06 -2.68
CA VAL A 213 9.65 -0.25 -2.76
C VAL A 213 9.48 -1.71 -3.18
N LYS A 214 10.24 -2.19 -4.18
CA LYS A 214 10.23 -3.60 -4.59
C LYS A 214 10.56 -4.53 -3.43
N LEU A 215 11.62 -4.27 -2.66
CA LEU A 215 12.02 -5.13 -1.53
C LEU A 215 10.95 -5.19 -0.46
N LEU A 216 10.44 -4.03 -0.02
CA LEU A 216 9.38 -3.98 0.98
C LEU A 216 8.11 -4.71 0.50
N LEU A 217 7.82 -4.61 -0.80
CA LEU A 217 6.68 -5.30 -1.40
C LEU A 217 6.91 -6.82 -1.47
N ILE A 218 8.11 -7.28 -1.84
CA ILE A 218 8.48 -8.70 -1.84
C ILE A 218 8.36 -9.28 -0.43
N ASP A 219 8.91 -8.59 0.58
CA ASP A 219 8.81 -9.02 1.98
C ASP A 219 7.35 -9.12 2.43
N TRP A 220 6.53 -8.14 2.06
CA TRP A 220 5.10 -8.16 2.38
C TRP A 220 4.37 -9.29 1.65
N ILE A 221 4.62 -9.47 0.34
CA ILE A 221 4.06 -10.57 -0.47
C ILE A 221 4.39 -11.92 0.16
N GLU A 222 5.65 -12.12 0.58
CA GLU A 222 6.08 -13.36 1.22
C GLU A 222 5.31 -13.65 2.50
N ILE A 223 5.12 -12.64 3.37
CA ILE A 223 4.34 -12.80 4.60
C ILE A 223 2.88 -13.12 4.30
N VAL A 224 2.22 -12.33 3.46
CA VAL A 224 0.78 -12.47 3.27
C VAL A 224 0.40 -13.68 2.42
N SER A 225 1.36 -14.25 1.68
CA SER A 225 1.17 -15.51 0.95
C SER A 225 1.19 -16.75 1.86
N GLN A 226 1.53 -16.58 3.15
CA GLN A 226 1.52 -17.66 4.14
C GLN A 226 0.21 -17.72 4.95
N PHE A 227 -0.71 -16.78 4.73
CA PHE A 227 -1.97 -16.69 5.45
C PHE A 227 -3.03 -17.69 4.96
#